data_AF-A0A091QCI1-F1
#
_entry.id   AF-A0A091QCI1-F1
#
_cell.length_a   1.000
_cell.length_b   1.000
_cell.length_c   1.000
_cell.angle_alpha   90.00
_cell.angle_beta   90.00
_cell.angle_gamma   90.00
#
_symmetry.space_group_name_H-M   'P 1'
#
loop_
_entity.id
_entity.type
_entity.pdbx_description
1 polymer ?
#
loop_
_entity_poly.entity_id
_entity_poly.type
_entity_poly.pdbx_seq_one_letter_code
_entity_poly.pdbx_strand_id
1 'polypeptide(L)'
;VREGRLEHTLARDLVPGDTVCLAVGDRVPADLRLFEAVDLSIDESSLTGETAPCSKSTAPQPAATNGDLTSRSNIAFMGTLVRCGKAKGIVIGTGENSEFGEVFKMMQAEEAPKTPLQKSMDLLGKQLSLYSFGIIGVIMLVGWLQGKHILDMQALCIYFHCSLAVAAIPEGLPIVVTVTLALGVMRMVKKRAIVKKLPIVETLGCCNVICSDKTGTLTKNEMTVTHIFTSDGQHAEVTGVGYNRFGEVMLDGEVIHGYNNPSISKIVEAGCVCNDALIRNNTLMGKPTEGALIALAMKMGLDGLQEDYIRKAEYPFSSEQKWMAVKCVHRTQQDKPEVCFMKGAYEQVIRYCTSYNCKGQTLPLVQQQREQYQQEKTSMGSAGLRVLALASGPELGQLTFLGLVGIIDPPRTGVKEAVTTLITSGVAIKMITGDSQETAVAIASRLGLYSKNSQAISGEEIDDLDIQQLSQITPKVAVFYRASPRHKLKIIK
;
A
#
# COMPACT_ATOMS: atom_id res chain seq x y z
N VAL A 1 19.90 22.23 -15.04
CA VAL A 1 21.25 22.77 -15.29
C VAL A 1 21.48 22.72 -16.78
N ARG A 2 21.46 23.89 -17.42
CA ARG A 2 21.80 24.07 -18.84
C ARG A 2 23.00 25.00 -18.90
N GLU A 3 23.98 24.67 -19.74
CA GLU A 3 25.21 25.47 -19.90
C GLU A 3 25.94 25.78 -18.57
N GLY A 4 25.89 24.85 -17.60
CA GLY A 4 26.54 25.00 -16.30
C GLY A 4 25.82 25.94 -15.31
N ARG A 5 24.67 26.51 -15.67
CA ARG A 5 23.85 27.36 -14.78
C ARG A 5 22.61 26.63 -14.28
N LEU A 6 22.25 26.88 -13.02
CA LEU A 6 21.04 26.35 -12.41
C LEU A 6 19.89 27.30 -12.75
N GLU A 7 18.92 26.78 -13.49
CA GLU A 7 17.73 27.52 -13.94
C GLU A 7 16.48 26.83 -13.44
N HIS A 8 15.48 27.61 -13.03
CA HIS A 8 14.15 27.13 -12.67
C HIS A 8 13.24 27.23 -13.89
N THR A 9 13.00 26.09 -14.54
CA THR A 9 12.10 25.97 -15.70
C THR A 9 10.86 25.18 -15.32
N LEU A 10 9.81 25.27 -16.15
CA LEU A 10 8.63 24.42 -15.96
C LEU A 10 8.98 22.97 -16.30
N ALA A 11 8.39 22.02 -15.56
CA ALA A 11 8.66 20.59 -15.77
C ALA A 11 8.31 20.11 -17.20
N ARG A 12 7.34 20.74 -17.86
CA ARG A 12 6.95 20.45 -19.26
C ARG A 12 7.99 20.83 -20.30
N ASP A 13 8.94 21.70 -19.95
CA ASP A 13 9.99 22.18 -20.88
C ASP A 13 11.28 21.35 -20.76
N LEU A 14 11.27 20.31 -19.92
CA LEU A 14 12.39 19.38 -19.76
C LEU A 14 12.45 18.43 -20.95
N VAL A 15 13.66 18.18 -21.44
CA VAL A 15 13.94 17.23 -22.52
C VAL A 15 14.93 16.16 -22.07
N PRO A 16 14.90 14.95 -22.67
CA PRO A 16 15.94 13.95 -22.45
C PRO A 16 17.34 14.54 -22.68
N GLY A 17 18.25 14.26 -21.75
CA GLY A 17 19.61 14.82 -21.73
C GLY A 17 19.79 16.04 -20.82
N ASP A 18 18.71 16.71 -20.39
CA ASP A 18 18.82 17.78 -19.40
C ASP A 18 19.33 17.25 -18.05
N THR A 19 20.13 18.05 -17.34
CA THR A 19 20.57 17.73 -15.98
C THR A 19 19.65 18.39 -14.96
N VAL A 20 19.07 17.61 -14.06
CA VAL A 20 18.15 18.06 -13.01
C VAL A 20 18.82 17.89 -11.65
N CYS A 21 18.70 18.91 -10.79
CA CYS A 21 19.09 18.85 -9.39
C CYS A 21 17.84 18.62 -8.55
N LEU A 22 17.91 17.67 -7.61
CA LEU A 22 16.85 17.33 -6.68
C LEU A 22 17.26 17.71 -5.25
N ALA A 23 16.35 18.35 -4.53
CA ALA A 23 16.45 18.63 -3.11
C ALA A 23 15.27 18.04 -2.33
N VAL A 24 15.39 18.03 -1.00
CA VAL A 24 14.34 17.57 -0.10
C VAL A 24 13.05 18.37 -0.30
N GLY A 25 11.92 17.67 -0.48
CA GLY A 25 10.61 18.25 -0.72
C GLY A 25 10.26 18.42 -2.19
N ASP A 26 11.22 18.27 -3.11
CA ASP A 26 10.94 18.35 -4.54
C ASP A 26 10.19 17.11 -5.02
N ARG A 27 9.28 17.32 -5.99
CA ARG A 27 8.74 16.23 -6.80
C ARG A 27 9.63 16.02 -8.01
N VAL A 28 9.98 14.77 -8.26
CA VAL A 28 10.82 14.39 -9.40
C VAL A 28 10.06 14.71 -10.70
N PRO A 29 10.57 15.60 -11.58
CA PRO A 29 9.78 16.16 -12.68
C PRO A 29 9.74 15.27 -13.94
N ALA A 30 10.69 14.36 -14.11
CA ALA A 30 10.84 13.43 -15.22
C ALA A 30 11.60 12.18 -14.74
N ASP A 31 11.69 11.12 -15.52
CA ASP A 31 12.53 9.98 -15.14
C ASP A 31 14.01 10.37 -15.28
N LEU A 32 14.78 10.21 -14.20
CA LEU A 32 16.17 10.65 -14.12
C LEU A 32 17.11 9.47 -13.83
N ARG A 33 18.22 9.38 -14.58
CA ARG A 33 19.37 8.55 -14.22
C ARG A 33 20.30 9.33 -13.30
N LEU A 34 20.45 8.87 -12.06
CA LEU A 34 21.22 9.55 -11.02
C LEU A 34 22.73 9.36 -11.21
N PHE A 35 23.51 10.42 -11.34
CA PHE A 35 24.98 10.32 -11.39
C PHE A 35 25.64 10.88 -10.13
N GLU A 36 24.91 11.66 -9.33
CA GLU A 36 25.36 12.18 -8.04
C GLU A 36 24.20 12.02 -7.04
N ALA A 37 24.44 11.39 -5.89
CA ALA A 37 23.45 11.23 -4.84
C ALA A 37 24.14 11.23 -3.48
N VAL A 38 23.59 11.99 -2.54
CA VAL A 38 24.05 12.07 -1.14
C VAL A 38 22.85 11.78 -0.25
N ASP A 39 22.87 10.62 0.41
CA ASP A 39 21.80 10.10 1.29
C ASP A 39 20.39 10.28 0.71
N LEU A 40 20.26 10.06 -0.61
CA LEU A 40 19.01 10.29 -1.32
C LEU A 40 18.01 9.20 -0.98
N SER A 41 16.85 9.61 -0.46
CA SER A 41 15.69 8.76 -0.28
C SER A 41 14.46 9.37 -0.94
N ILE A 42 13.77 8.55 -1.73
CA ILE A 42 12.61 8.97 -2.52
C ILE A 42 11.40 8.12 -2.12
N ASP A 43 10.27 8.77 -1.93
CA ASP A 43 8.99 8.14 -1.70
C ASP A 43 8.36 7.75 -3.03
N GLU A 44 8.43 6.45 -3.33
CA GLU A 44 7.96 5.84 -4.59
C GLU A 44 6.57 5.20 -4.43
N SER A 45 5.88 5.46 -3.31
CA SER A 45 4.57 4.89 -2.99
C SER A 45 3.52 5.10 -4.08
N SER A 46 3.62 6.19 -4.84
CA SER A 46 2.70 6.48 -5.96
C SER A 46 2.84 5.52 -7.14
N LEU A 47 4.00 4.89 -7.32
CA LEU A 47 4.30 4.00 -8.44
C LEU A 47 4.40 2.53 -7.99
N THR A 48 5.03 2.27 -6.85
CA THR A 48 5.27 0.90 -6.35
C THR A 48 4.26 0.47 -5.30
N GLY A 49 3.56 1.41 -4.66
CA GLY A 49 2.69 1.14 -3.50
C GLY A 49 3.46 0.91 -2.19
N GLU A 50 4.79 0.94 -2.21
CA GLU A 50 5.61 0.79 -1.01
C GLU A 50 5.70 2.11 -0.24
N THR A 51 5.42 2.07 1.06
CA THR A 51 5.37 3.28 1.90
C THR A 51 6.70 3.61 2.56
N ALA A 52 7.66 2.70 2.50
CA ALA A 52 9.02 2.95 2.93
C ALA A 52 9.76 3.73 1.83
N PRO A 53 10.41 4.86 2.14
CA PRO A 53 11.24 5.57 1.16
C PRO A 53 12.37 4.66 0.65
N CYS A 54 12.54 4.62 -0.67
CA CYS A 54 13.58 3.84 -1.34
C CYS A 54 14.89 4.63 -1.33
N SER A 55 15.98 3.98 -0.92
CA SER A 55 17.33 4.54 -0.93
C SER A 55 17.92 4.45 -2.33
N LYS A 56 18.45 5.56 -2.84
CA LYS A 56 18.96 5.63 -4.22
C LYS A 56 20.49 5.66 -4.26
N SER A 57 21.05 5.04 -5.29
CA SER A 57 22.50 4.90 -5.52
C SER A 57 22.87 5.32 -6.93
N THR A 58 24.11 5.74 -7.16
CA THR A 58 24.60 6.10 -8.51
C THR A 58 25.15 4.91 -9.29
N ALA A 59 25.44 3.81 -8.60
CA ALA A 59 26.10 2.63 -9.15
C ALA A 59 25.31 2.02 -10.34
N PRO A 60 26.01 1.56 -11.39
CA PRO A 60 25.36 0.83 -12.47
C PRO A 60 24.81 -0.49 -11.94
N GLN A 61 23.58 -0.84 -12.33
CA GLN A 61 22.94 -2.09 -11.94
C GLN A 61 23.09 -3.15 -13.04
N PRO A 62 23.27 -4.43 -12.69
CA PRO A 62 23.37 -5.52 -13.67
C PRO A 62 22.07 -5.68 -14.48
N ALA A 63 22.19 -6.07 -15.75
CA ALA A 63 21.03 -6.29 -16.62
C ALA A 63 20.04 -7.33 -16.07
N ALA A 64 20.51 -8.30 -15.29
CA ALA A 64 19.67 -9.31 -14.63
C ALA A 64 18.72 -8.73 -13.57
N THR A 65 19.03 -7.54 -13.03
CA THR A 65 18.21 -6.86 -12.00
C THR A 65 17.27 -5.82 -12.59
N ASN A 66 17.30 -5.58 -13.92
CA ASN A 66 16.52 -4.54 -14.60
C ASN A 66 15.03 -4.86 -14.79
N GLY A 67 14.60 -6.09 -14.50
CA GLY A 67 13.21 -6.54 -14.68
C GLY A 67 12.23 -5.83 -13.74
N ASP A 68 12.57 -5.75 -12.45
CA ASP A 68 11.68 -5.14 -11.46
C ASP A 68 11.84 -3.62 -11.37
N LEU A 69 10.71 -2.91 -11.38
CA LEU A 69 10.69 -1.46 -11.22
C LEU A 69 11.23 -1.01 -9.86
N THR A 70 10.96 -1.82 -8.82
CA THR A 70 11.34 -1.58 -7.42
C THR A 70 12.84 -1.78 -7.16
N SER A 71 13.53 -2.57 -8.00
CA SER A 71 14.96 -2.84 -7.84
C SER A 71 15.83 -1.70 -8.39
N ARG A 72 15.27 -0.80 -9.22
CA ARG A 72 15.97 0.28 -9.92
C ARG A 72 16.36 1.42 -8.96
N SER A 73 17.42 1.20 -8.18
CA SER A 73 17.92 2.16 -7.19
C SER A 73 18.68 3.33 -7.81
N ASN A 74 19.03 3.24 -9.09
CA ASN A 74 19.82 4.24 -9.80
C ASN A 74 19.01 5.21 -10.66
N ILE A 75 17.69 5.04 -10.66
CA ILE A 75 16.72 5.88 -11.36
C ILE A 75 15.80 6.54 -10.33
N ALA A 76 15.49 7.82 -10.55
CA ALA A 76 14.41 8.52 -9.85
C ALA A 76 13.23 8.68 -10.82
N PHE A 77 12.04 8.24 -10.41
CA PHE A 77 10.86 8.20 -11.28
C PHE A 77 10.03 9.49 -11.19
N MET A 78 9.45 9.91 -12.32
CA MET A 78 8.55 11.06 -12.41
C MET A 78 7.38 10.96 -11.41
N GLY A 79 7.08 12.07 -10.73
CA GLY A 79 5.94 12.19 -9.80
C GLY A 79 6.22 11.69 -8.38
N THR A 80 7.36 11.05 -8.14
CA THR A 80 7.80 10.63 -6.79
C THR A 80 8.32 11.83 -5.97
N LEU A 81 8.30 11.71 -4.63
CA LEU A 81 8.64 12.80 -3.71
C LEU A 81 9.99 12.56 -3.03
N VAL A 82 10.90 13.52 -3.09
CA VAL A 82 12.20 13.43 -2.40
C VAL A 82 12.01 13.67 -0.91
N ARG A 83 12.31 12.66 -0.09
CA ARG A 83 12.14 12.70 1.38
C ARG A 83 13.39 13.18 2.11
N CYS A 84 14.56 12.75 1.65
CA CYS A 84 15.85 13.14 2.24
C CYS A 84 16.94 13.15 1.16
N GLY A 85 18.01 13.89 1.43
CA GLY A 85 19.21 13.93 0.60
C GLY A 85 19.15 14.95 -0.53
N LYS A 86 20.22 14.93 -1.34
CA LYS A 86 20.35 15.74 -2.56
C LYS A 86 20.87 14.84 -3.67
N ALA A 87 20.44 15.12 -4.89
CA ALA A 87 20.93 14.37 -6.03
C ALA A 87 20.97 15.21 -7.30
N LYS A 88 21.78 14.75 -8.27
CA LYS A 88 21.75 15.22 -9.65
C LYS A 88 21.56 14.03 -10.57
N GLY A 89 20.69 14.19 -11.55
CA GLY A 89 20.38 13.17 -12.53
C GLY A 89 20.22 13.76 -13.93
N ILE A 90 20.40 12.90 -14.92
CA ILE A 90 20.15 13.21 -16.33
C ILE A 90 18.76 12.69 -16.70
N VAL A 91 17.97 13.51 -17.39
CA VAL A 91 16.63 13.11 -17.87
C VAL A 91 16.77 12.00 -18.91
N ILE A 92 16.12 10.87 -18.66
CA ILE A 92 16.07 9.71 -19.57
C ILE A 92 14.71 9.55 -20.24
N GLY A 93 13.62 9.95 -19.58
CA GLY A 93 12.25 9.79 -20.07
C GLY A 93 11.33 10.90 -19.58
N THR A 94 10.50 11.43 -20.49
CA THR A 94 9.57 12.54 -20.23
C THR A 94 8.18 12.21 -20.75
N GLY A 95 7.13 12.70 -20.10
CA GLY A 95 5.76 12.56 -20.58
C GLY A 95 5.33 11.10 -20.70
N GLU A 96 4.80 10.70 -21.87
CA GLU A 96 4.36 9.32 -22.15
C GLU A 96 5.50 8.28 -22.14
N ASN A 97 6.74 8.72 -22.36
CA ASN A 97 7.92 7.84 -22.38
C ASN A 97 8.56 7.68 -20.98
N SER A 98 7.88 8.16 -19.93
CA SER A 98 8.24 7.85 -18.55
C SER A 98 7.51 6.60 -18.08
N GLU A 99 8.00 5.94 -17.02
CA GLU A 99 7.35 4.76 -16.44
C GLU A 99 5.92 5.07 -15.96
N PHE A 100 5.71 6.26 -15.36
CA PHE A 100 4.37 6.70 -14.98
C PHE A 100 3.50 7.02 -16.20
N GLY A 101 4.09 7.55 -17.27
CA GLY A 101 3.43 7.81 -18.56
C GLY A 101 2.97 6.54 -19.26
N GLU A 102 3.79 5.49 -19.23
CA GLU A 102 3.45 4.19 -19.80
C GLU A 102 2.26 3.56 -19.07
N VAL A 103 2.26 3.61 -17.73
CA VAL A 103 1.12 3.17 -16.91
C VAL A 103 -0.15 3.95 -17.25
N PHE A 104 -0.03 5.27 -17.43
CA PHE A 104 -1.16 6.11 -17.81
C PHE A 104 -1.69 5.80 -19.21
N LYS A 105 -0.80 5.54 -20.17
CA LYS A 105 -1.15 5.12 -21.54
C LYS A 105 -1.87 3.78 -21.56
N MET A 106 -1.39 2.81 -20.78
CA MET A 106 -2.07 1.52 -20.61
C MET A 106 -3.48 1.69 -20.03
N MET A 107 -3.66 2.58 -19.05
CA MET A 107 -4.98 2.87 -18.49
C MET A 107 -5.92 3.58 -19.47
N GLN A 108 -5.42 4.49 -20.31
CA GLN A 108 -6.26 5.19 -21.30
C GLN A 108 -6.64 4.33 -22.50
N ALA A 109 -5.77 3.41 -22.91
CA ALA A 109 -6.01 2.54 -24.06
C ALA A 109 -7.17 1.56 -23.84
N GLU A 110 -7.61 1.37 -22.59
CA GLU A 110 -8.63 0.41 -22.23
C GLU A 110 -10.00 1.10 -22.08
N GLU A 111 -10.85 0.94 -23.09
CA GLU A 111 -12.23 1.40 -23.02
C GLU A 111 -13.00 0.65 -21.92
N ALA A 112 -13.74 1.39 -21.10
CA ALA A 112 -14.54 0.79 -20.05
C ALA A 112 -15.58 -0.17 -20.65
N PRO A 113 -15.65 -1.44 -20.21
CA PRO A 113 -16.59 -2.40 -20.76
C PRO A 113 -18.03 -1.97 -20.50
N LYS A 114 -18.91 -2.25 -21.48
CA LYS A 114 -20.37 -2.05 -21.33
C LYS A 114 -20.92 -2.88 -20.16
N THR A 115 -21.86 -2.30 -19.41
CA THR A 115 -22.49 -3.01 -18.28
C THR A 115 -23.41 -4.14 -18.73
N PRO A 116 -23.70 -5.13 -17.87
CA PRO A 116 -24.60 -6.25 -18.22
C PRO A 116 -25.99 -5.79 -18.70
N LEU A 117 -26.56 -4.74 -18.11
CA LEU A 117 -27.84 -4.15 -18.52
C LEU A 117 -27.71 -3.47 -19.87
N GLN A 118 -26.61 -2.73 -20.11
CA GLN A 118 -26.36 -2.15 -21.42
C GLN A 118 -26.25 -3.22 -22.51
N LYS A 119 -25.54 -4.34 -22.22
CA LYS A 119 -25.48 -5.49 -23.14
C LYS A 119 -26.86 -6.12 -23.37
N SER A 120 -27.66 -6.27 -22.32
CA SER A 120 -29.02 -6.79 -22.40
C SER A 120 -29.95 -5.87 -23.20
N MET A 121 -29.83 -4.55 -23.03
CA MET A 121 -30.59 -3.55 -23.80
C MET A 121 -30.19 -3.57 -25.28
N ASP A 122 -28.89 -3.67 -25.58
CA ASP A 122 -28.40 -3.81 -26.96
C ASP A 122 -28.92 -5.10 -27.61
N LEU A 123 -28.98 -6.22 -26.86
CA LEU A 123 -29.53 -7.50 -27.32
C LEU A 123 -31.04 -7.41 -27.57
N LEU A 124 -31.80 -6.84 -26.64
CA LEU A 124 -33.24 -6.63 -26.79
C LEU A 124 -33.53 -5.73 -28.00
N GLY A 125 -32.79 -4.62 -28.15
CA GLY A 125 -32.91 -3.75 -29.31
C GLY A 125 -32.65 -4.47 -30.63
N LYS A 126 -31.60 -5.31 -30.69
CA LYS A 126 -31.31 -6.15 -31.87
C LYS A 126 -32.40 -7.18 -32.15
N GLN A 127 -32.91 -7.85 -31.12
CA GLN A 127 -33.98 -8.85 -31.26
C GLN A 127 -35.28 -8.20 -31.74
N LEU A 128 -35.69 -7.09 -31.14
CA LEU A 128 -36.88 -6.33 -31.54
C LEU A 128 -36.76 -5.80 -32.96
N SER A 129 -35.59 -5.28 -33.34
CA SER A 129 -35.31 -4.86 -34.71
C SER A 129 -35.40 -6.04 -35.68
N LEU A 130 -34.81 -7.18 -35.35
CA LEU A 130 -34.84 -8.39 -36.18
C LEU A 130 -36.28 -8.90 -36.39
N TYR A 131 -37.07 -8.97 -35.31
CA TYR A 131 -38.48 -9.38 -35.39
C TYR A 131 -39.33 -8.39 -36.18
N SER A 132 -39.10 -7.09 -36.01
CA SER A 132 -39.78 -6.05 -36.79
C SER A 132 -39.51 -6.23 -38.30
N PHE A 133 -38.24 -6.36 -38.70
CA PHE A 133 -37.89 -6.63 -40.09
C PHE A 133 -38.49 -7.94 -40.62
N GLY A 134 -38.51 -9.00 -39.80
CA GLY A 134 -39.14 -10.27 -40.16
C GLY A 134 -40.64 -10.12 -40.43
N ILE A 135 -41.37 -9.44 -39.54
CA ILE A 135 -42.81 -9.19 -39.69
C ILE A 135 -43.08 -8.33 -40.94
N ILE A 136 -42.31 -7.27 -41.15
CA ILE A 136 -42.43 -6.42 -42.35
C ILE A 136 -42.18 -7.23 -43.62
N GLY A 137 -41.15 -8.08 -43.64
CA GLY A 137 -40.86 -8.96 -44.76
C GLY A 137 -42.01 -9.93 -45.08
N VAL A 138 -42.62 -10.53 -44.04
CA VAL A 138 -43.79 -11.42 -44.20
C VAL A 138 -45.00 -10.67 -44.74
N ILE A 139 -45.28 -9.46 -44.22
CA ILE A 139 -46.40 -8.63 -44.70
C ILE A 139 -46.19 -8.25 -46.17
N MET A 140 -44.96 -7.89 -46.56
CA MET A 140 -44.63 -7.62 -47.96
C MET A 140 -44.83 -8.85 -48.86
N LEU A 141 -44.41 -10.03 -48.39
CA LEU A 141 -44.55 -11.28 -49.14
C LEU A 141 -46.03 -11.66 -49.33
N VAL A 142 -46.85 -11.54 -48.30
CA VAL A 142 -48.31 -11.75 -48.38
C VAL A 142 -48.96 -10.70 -49.31
N GLY A 143 -48.52 -9.44 -49.20
CA GLY A 143 -49.00 -8.36 -50.06
C GLY A 143 -48.69 -8.59 -51.53
N TRP A 144 -47.51 -9.14 -51.83
CA TRP A 144 -47.11 -9.52 -53.18
C TRP A 144 -47.93 -10.70 -53.73
N LEU A 145 -48.17 -11.74 -52.93
CA LEU A 145 -49.02 -12.87 -53.30
C LEU A 145 -50.49 -12.48 -53.57
N GLN A 146 -50.99 -11.40 -52.96
CA GLN A 146 -52.34 -10.87 -53.19
C GLN A 146 -52.48 -10.01 -54.45
N GLY A 147 -51.38 -9.77 -55.20
CA GLY A 147 -51.44 -9.06 -56.48
C GLY A 147 -51.76 -7.56 -56.39
N LYS A 148 -51.50 -6.90 -55.25
CA LYS A 148 -51.77 -5.47 -55.09
C LYS A 148 -50.74 -4.61 -55.85
N HIS A 149 -51.18 -3.45 -56.33
CA HIS A 149 -50.37 -2.52 -57.13
C HIS A 149 -49.13 -2.04 -56.36
N ILE A 150 -47.97 -1.98 -57.02
CA ILE A 150 -46.65 -1.76 -56.39
C ILE A 150 -46.58 -0.41 -55.65
N LEU A 151 -47.26 0.63 -56.14
CA LEU A 151 -47.24 1.98 -55.56
C LEU A 151 -48.03 2.06 -54.24
N ASP A 152 -49.22 1.44 -54.18
CA ASP A 152 -50.03 1.38 -52.96
C ASP A 152 -49.34 0.51 -51.90
N MET A 153 -48.66 -0.55 -52.34
CA MET A 153 -47.84 -1.40 -51.48
C MET A 153 -46.68 -0.65 -50.82
N GLN A 154 -45.99 0.24 -51.55
CA GLN A 154 -44.90 1.04 -51.00
C GLN A 154 -45.38 2.00 -49.91
N ALA A 155 -46.46 2.74 -50.15
CA ALA A 155 -47.02 3.66 -49.17
C ALA A 155 -47.47 2.91 -47.90
N LEU A 156 -48.25 1.83 -48.07
CA LEU A 156 -48.79 1.05 -46.96
C LEU A 156 -47.67 0.36 -46.15
N CYS A 157 -46.62 -0.12 -46.83
CA CYS A 157 -45.44 -0.68 -46.18
C CYS A 157 -44.68 0.37 -45.35
N ILE A 158 -44.50 1.59 -45.86
CA ILE A 158 -43.81 2.66 -45.13
C ILE A 158 -44.60 3.07 -43.88
N TYR A 159 -45.92 3.25 -44.01
CA TYR A 159 -46.77 3.57 -42.85
C TYR A 159 -46.74 2.46 -41.79
N PHE A 160 -46.82 1.20 -42.20
CA PHE A 160 -46.77 0.07 -41.27
C PHE A 160 -45.38 -0.10 -40.64
N HIS A 161 -44.32 0.12 -41.41
CA HIS A 161 -42.94 0.12 -40.94
C HIS A 161 -42.71 1.18 -39.86
N CYS A 162 -43.09 2.43 -40.12
CA CYS A 162 -42.95 3.51 -39.15
C CYS A 162 -43.76 3.25 -37.88
N SER A 163 -45.00 2.79 -38.00
CA SER A 163 -45.84 2.47 -36.84
C SER A 163 -45.27 1.33 -35.99
N LEU A 164 -44.85 0.24 -36.64
CA LEU A 164 -44.28 -0.92 -35.95
C LEU A 164 -42.91 -0.60 -35.33
N ALA A 165 -42.08 0.20 -36.01
CA ALA A 165 -40.78 0.60 -35.50
C ALA A 165 -40.92 1.45 -34.22
N VAL A 166 -41.81 2.45 -34.22
CA VAL A 166 -42.06 3.27 -33.02
C VAL A 166 -42.68 2.44 -31.89
N ALA A 167 -43.60 1.53 -32.20
CA ALA A 167 -44.21 0.64 -31.19
C ALA A 167 -43.21 -0.37 -30.59
N ALA A 168 -42.20 -0.79 -31.36
CA ALA A 168 -41.22 -1.77 -30.94
C ALA A 168 -40.07 -1.18 -30.13
N ILE A 169 -39.74 0.11 -30.28
CA ILE A 169 -38.63 0.74 -29.55
C ILE A 169 -39.13 1.17 -28.17
N PRO A 170 -38.56 0.64 -27.07
CA PRO A 170 -39.00 1.01 -25.72
C PRO A 170 -38.37 2.34 -25.29
N GLU A 171 -38.88 3.46 -25.82
CA GLU A 171 -38.35 4.81 -25.57
C GLU A 171 -38.36 5.21 -24.09
N GLY A 172 -39.29 4.66 -23.29
CA GLY A 172 -39.36 4.92 -21.84
C GLY A 172 -38.33 4.16 -21.00
N LEU A 173 -37.75 3.07 -21.53
CA LEU A 173 -36.88 2.18 -20.75
C LEU A 173 -35.56 2.87 -20.30
N PRO A 174 -34.83 3.62 -21.16
CA PRO A 174 -33.64 4.36 -20.73
C PRO A 174 -33.92 5.37 -19.61
N ILE A 175 -35.09 6.02 -19.63
CA ILE A 175 -35.50 7.01 -18.63
C ILE A 175 -35.70 6.31 -17.28
N VAL A 176 -36.48 5.23 -17.26
CA VAL A 176 -36.77 4.46 -16.02
C VAL A 176 -35.49 3.89 -15.41
N VAL A 177 -34.60 3.33 -16.24
CA VAL A 177 -33.31 2.81 -15.79
C VAL A 177 -32.46 3.92 -15.16
N THR A 178 -32.36 5.07 -15.82
CA THR A 178 -31.55 6.20 -15.32
C THR A 178 -32.06 6.72 -13.98
N VAL A 179 -33.39 6.89 -13.83
CA VAL A 179 -34.01 7.32 -12.58
C VAL A 179 -33.78 6.30 -11.46
N THR A 180 -33.93 5.01 -11.76
CA THR A 180 -33.74 3.93 -10.77
C THR A 180 -32.28 3.86 -10.30
N LEU A 181 -31.32 3.95 -11.22
CA LEU A 181 -29.89 4.00 -10.90
C LEU A 181 -29.54 5.25 -10.08
N ALA A 182 -30.10 6.42 -10.44
CA ALA A 182 -29.87 7.66 -9.69
C ALA A 182 -30.38 7.56 -8.24
N LEU A 183 -31.56 6.98 -8.02
CA LEU A 183 -32.08 6.70 -6.67
C LEU A 183 -31.17 5.72 -5.91
N GLY A 184 -30.62 4.72 -6.59
CA GLY A 184 -29.61 3.81 -6.04
C GLY A 184 -28.35 4.53 -5.59
N VAL A 185 -27.80 5.42 -6.43
CA VAL A 185 -26.64 6.25 -6.09
C VAL A 185 -26.92 7.14 -4.88
N MET A 186 -28.10 7.77 -4.81
CA MET A 186 -28.48 8.59 -3.65
C MET A 186 -28.53 7.79 -2.35
N ARG A 187 -28.94 6.51 -2.40
CA ARG A 187 -28.89 5.61 -1.23
C ARG A 187 -27.45 5.22 -0.86
N MET A 188 -26.56 5.04 -1.83
CA MET A 188 -25.14 4.74 -1.60
C MET A 188 -24.39 5.93 -0.98
N VAL A 189 -24.67 7.16 -1.41
CA VAL A 189 -24.07 8.39 -0.85
C VAL A 189 -24.39 8.53 0.64
N LYS A 190 -25.62 8.18 1.06
CA LYS A 190 -25.98 8.14 2.50
C LYS A 190 -25.12 7.15 3.31
N LYS A 191 -24.56 6.12 2.67
CA LYS A 191 -23.61 5.17 3.24
C LYS A 191 -22.14 5.55 2.98
N ARG A 192 -21.85 6.80 2.59
CA ARG A 192 -20.51 7.33 2.27
C ARG A 192 -19.82 6.65 1.07
N ALA A 193 -20.59 6.03 0.16
CA ALA A 193 -20.08 5.50 -1.09
C ALA A 193 -20.38 6.48 -2.24
N ILE A 194 -19.34 7.02 -2.88
CA ILE A 194 -19.46 8.01 -3.96
C ILE A 194 -19.31 7.29 -5.30
N VAL A 195 -20.39 7.26 -6.08
CA VAL A 195 -20.41 6.66 -7.41
C VAL A 195 -20.22 7.75 -8.48
N LYS A 196 -19.13 7.67 -9.25
CA LYS A 196 -18.82 8.65 -10.30
C LYS A 196 -19.59 8.43 -11.61
N LYS A 197 -20.01 7.20 -11.91
CA LYS A 197 -20.78 6.84 -13.12
C LYS A 197 -21.99 6.00 -12.73
N LEU A 198 -23.20 6.40 -13.13
CA LEU A 198 -24.45 5.71 -12.76
C LEU A 198 -24.47 4.21 -13.07
N PRO A 199 -23.96 3.71 -14.22
CA PRO A 199 -24.00 2.29 -14.55
C PRO A 199 -23.16 1.40 -13.60
N ILE A 200 -22.22 1.96 -12.83
CA ILE A 200 -21.37 1.19 -11.90
C ILE A 200 -22.18 0.54 -10.78
N VAL A 201 -23.32 1.14 -10.39
CA VAL A 201 -24.21 0.59 -9.36
C VAL A 201 -24.62 -0.84 -9.70
N GLU A 202 -24.89 -1.09 -10.98
CA GLU A 202 -25.26 -2.40 -11.49
C GLU A 202 -24.07 -3.36 -11.49
N THR A 203 -22.93 -2.92 -12.03
CA THR A 203 -21.70 -3.73 -12.11
C THR A 203 -21.26 -4.22 -10.73
N LEU A 204 -21.42 -3.40 -9.69
CA LEU A 204 -21.09 -3.76 -8.32
C LEU A 204 -21.98 -4.90 -7.78
N GLY A 205 -23.24 -4.96 -8.20
CA GLY A 205 -24.17 -6.03 -7.83
C GLY A 205 -23.88 -7.38 -8.51
N CYS A 206 -23.20 -7.36 -9.66
CA CYS A 206 -22.81 -8.55 -10.40
C CYS A 206 -21.35 -8.97 -10.15
N CYS A 207 -20.66 -8.34 -9.20
CA CYS A 207 -19.26 -8.60 -8.93
C CYS A 207 -19.07 -9.98 -8.27
N ASN A 208 -18.27 -10.84 -8.90
CA ASN A 208 -17.93 -12.18 -8.42
C ASN A 208 -16.53 -12.26 -7.80
N VAL A 209 -15.62 -11.36 -8.21
CA VAL A 209 -14.24 -11.30 -7.73
C VAL A 209 -13.88 -9.85 -7.41
N ILE A 210 -13.38 -9.61 -6.20
CA ILE A 210 -12.85 -8.33 -5.76
C ILE A 210 -11.33 -8.43 -5.61
N CYS A 211 -10.60 -7.73 -6.47
CA CYS A 211 -9.17 -7.52 -6.31
C CYS A 211 -8.96 -6.25 -5.48
N SER A 212 -8.38 -6.38 -4.28
CA SER A 212 -8.11 -5.26 -3.39
C SER A 212 -6.61 -5.05 -3.21
N ASP A 213 -6.20 -3.79 -3.25
CA ASP A 213 -4.90 -3.39 -2.74
C ASP A 213 -4.85 -3.61 -1.22
N LYS A 214 -3.65 -3.81 -0.66
CA LYS A 214 -3.46 -3.95 0.79
C LYS A 214 -3.30 -2.58 1.43
N THR A 215 -2.24 -1.87 1.07
CA THR A 215 -1.79 -0.66 1.77
C THR A 215 -2.79 0.48 1.58
N GLY A 216 -3.32 0.99 2.69
CA GLY A 216 -4.29 2.11 2.69
C GLY A 216 -5.71 1.74 2.24
N THR A 217 -5.95 0.49 1.83
CA THR A 217 -7.29 -0.02 1.48
C THR A 217 -7.78 -1.02 2.51
N LEU A 218 -7.09 -2.16 2.65
CA LEU A 218 -7.37 -3.15 3.69
C LEU A 218 -6.75 -2.76 5.03
N THR A 219 -5.61 -2.07 4.98
CA THR A 219 -4.90 -1.54 6.14
C THR A 219 -5.07 -0.02 6.26
N LYS A 220 -4.79 0.54 7.45
CA LYS A 220 -4.89 1.99 7.67
C LYS A 220 -3.72 2.79 7.11
N ASN A 221 -2.64 2.13 6.68
CA ASN A 221 -1.37 2.78 6.35
C ASN A 221 -0.81 3.61 7.53
N GLU A 222 -1.00 3.09 8.74
CA GLU A 222 -0.57 3.71 10.00
C GLU A 222 0.23 2.68 10.78
N MET A 223 1.55 2.68 10.58
CA MET A 223 2.45 1.74 11.27
C MET A 223 2.26 1.87 12.78
N THR A 224 1.89 0.76 13.43
CA THR A 224 1.51 0.70 14.83
C THR A 224 2.28 -0.43 15.51
N VAL A 225 2.80 -0.16 16.71
CA VAL A 225 3.37 -1.22 17.56
C VAL A 225 2.23 -2.08 18.09
N THR A 226 2.34 -3.40 17.95
CA THR A 226 1.33 -4.36 18.46
C THR A 226 1.89 -5.36 19.45
N HIS A 227 3.19 -5.67 19.38
CA HIS A 227 3.84 -6.61 20.30
C HIS A 227 5.14 -6.02 20.83
N ILE A 228 5.41 -6.25 22.11
CA ILE A 228 6.68 -5.95 22.76
C ILE A 228 7.16 -7.22 23.42
N PHE A 229 8.42 -7.56 23.18
CA PHE A 229 9.09 -8.66 23.85
C PHE A 229 10.27 -8.09 24.64
N THR A 230 10.23 -8.23 25.97
CA THR A 230 11.32 -7.75 26.82
C THR A 230 12.48 -8.74 26.86
N SER A 231 13.68 -8.26 27.18
CA SER A 231 14.85 -9.11 27.40
C SER A 231 14.64 -10.17 28.50
N ASP A 232 13.69 -9.93 29.40
CA ASP A 232 13.31 -10.82 30.50
C ASP A 232 12.41 -11.99 30.04
N GLY A 233 12.00 -12.00 28.77
CA GLY A 233 11.09 -12.99 28.22
C GLY A 233 9.60 -12.68 28.41
N GLN A 234 9.24 -11.42 28.72
CA GLN A 234 7.84 -11.02 28.85
C GLN A 234 7.27 -10.59 27.51
N HIS A 235 6.02 -10.98 27.23
CA HIS A 235 5.29 -10.61 26.02
C HIS A 235 4.16 -9.65 26.38
N ALA A 236 4.24 -8.41 25.89
CA ALA A 236 3.16 -7.44 26.03
C ALA A 236 2.50 -7.16 24.68
N GLU A 237 1.17 -7.06 24.71
CA GLU A 237 0.35 -6.70 23.55
C GLU A 237 -0.05 -5.23 23.64
N VAL A 238 -0.02 -4.54 22.51
CA VAL A 238 -0.34 -3.12 22.43
C VAL A 238 -1.61 -2.96 21.60
N THR A 239 -2.65 -2.45 22.23
CA THR A 239 -3.93 -2.17 21.58
C THR A 239 -3.98 -0.74 21.05
N GLY A 240 -5.02 -0.45 20.28
CA GLY A 240 -5.23 0.86 19.66
C GLY A 240 -4.44 1.02 18.36
N VAL A 241 -5.05 1.71 17.40
CA VAL A 241 -4.51 1.88 16.05
C VAL A 241 -4.34 3.37 15.74
N GLY A 242 -3.22 3.70 15.11
CA GLY A 242 -2.92 5.03 14.61
C GLY A 242 -2.00 5.83 15.53
N TYR A 243 -1.75 7.08 15.12
CA TYR A 243 -0.83 8.00 15.79
C TYR A 243 -1.55 8.84 16.86
N ASN A 244 -2.20 8.17 17.81
CA ASN A 244 -2.97 8.80 18.89
C ASN A 244 -2.67 8.16 20.26
N ARG A 245 -3.20 8.76 21.33
CA ARG A 245 -3.08 8.26 22.71
C ARG A 245 -4.04 7.11 23.04
N PHE A 246 -4.90 6.71 22.10
CA PHE A 246 -5.92 5.70 22.37
C PHE A 246 -5.33 4.30 22.21
N GLY A 247 -5.38 3.51 23.29
CA GLY A 247 -4.85 2.16 23.34
C GLY A 247 -4.12 1.92 24.66
N GLU A 248 -3.91 0.65 24.97
CA GLU A 248 -3.35 0.17 26.23
C GLU A 248 -2.26 -0.86 25.94
N VAL A 249 -1.25 -0.90 26.81
CA VAL A 249 -0.22 -1.95 26.79
C VAL A 249 -0.63 -2.99 27.83
N MET A 250 -0.90 -4.21 27.38
CA MET A 250 -1.35 -5.31 28.22
C MET A 250 -0.23 -6.34 28.38
N LEU A 251 0.06 -6.74 29.61
CA LEU A 251 0.96 -7.85 29.93
C LEU A 251 0.15 -8.91 30.68
N ASP A 252 0.06 -10.12 30.12
CA ASP A 252 -0.72 -11.23 30.71
C ASP A 252 -2.18 -10.85 31.10
N GLY A 253 -2.76 -9.88 30.38
CA GLY A 253 -4.13 -9.37 30.62
C GLY A 253 -4.21 -8.16 31.56
N GLU A 254 -3.12 -7.74 32.19
CA GLU A 254 -3.06 -6.54 33.03
C GLU A 254 -2.58 -5.32 32.26
N VAL A 255 -3.22 -4.17 32.48
CA VAL A 255 -2.85 -2.92 31.83
C VAL A 255 -1.66 -2.27 32.52
N ILE A 256 -0.61 -2.00 31.74
CA ILE A 256 0.61 -1.32 32.20
C ILE A 256 0.58 0.13 31.74
N HIS A 257 0.73 1.03 32.72
CA HIS A 257 0.90 2.47 32.48
C HIS A 257 2.20 2.98 33.11
N GLY A 258 2.81 3.98 32.47
CA GLY A 258 3.99 4.68 32.95
C GLY A 258 5.17 3.75 33.24
N TYR A 259 5.70 3.86 34.46
CA TYR A 259 6.88 3.11 34.93
C TYR A 259 6.54 1.84 35.74
N ASN A 260 5.29 1.36 35.68
CA ASN A 260 4.86 0.18 36.46
C ASN A 260 5.71 -1.07 36.18
N ASN A 261 6.22 -1.22 34.95
CA ASN A 261 7.18 -2.26 34.60
C ASN A 261 8.49 -1.64 34.10
N PRO A 262 9.63 -1.83 34.80
CA PRO A 262 10.91 -1.23 34.45
C PRO A 262 11.48 -1.74 33.12
N SER A 263 11.16 -2.98 32.73
CA SER A 263 11.69 -3.59 31.50
C SER A 263 10.99 -3.01 30.27
N ILE A 264 9.66 -2.84 30.32
CA ILE A 264 8.89 -2.24 29.22
C ILE A 264 9.15 -0.73 29.12
N SER A 265 9.13 -0.02 30.26
CA SER A 265 9.37 1.43 30.25
C SER A 265 10.73 1.82 29.67
N LYS A 266 11.79 1.05 29.93
CA LYS A 266 13.12 1.26 29.29
C LYS A 266 13.10 1.06 27.77
N ILE A 267 12.35 0.08 27.27
CA ILE A 267 12.18 -0.13 25.82
C ILE A 267 11.50 1.08 25.19
N VAL A 268 10.43 1.57 25.82
CA VAL A 268 9.69 2.75 25.36
C VAL A 268 10.53 4.01 25.43
N GLU A 269 11.30 4.18 26.50
CA GLU A 269 12.27 5.26 26.66
C GLU A 269 13.31 5.25 25.54
N ALA A 270 13.95 4.11 25.27
CA ALA A 270 14.91 3.99 24.18
C ALA A 270 14.29 4.30 22.81
N GLY A 271 13.04 3.86 22.59
CA GLY A 271 12.30 4.10 21.36
C GLY A 271 11.82 5.55 21.17
N CYS A 272 11.62 6.29 22.27
CA CYS A 272 11.23 7.70 22.26
C CYS A 272 12.45 8.62 22.13
N VAL A 273 13.52 8.34 22.87
CA VAL A 273 14.74 9.18 22.86
C VAL A 273 15.53 9.00 21.57
N CYS A 274 15.66 7.78 21.06
CA CYS A 274 16.32 7.52 19.77
C CYS A 274 15.32 7.68 18.62
N ASN A 275 14.79 8.88 18.37
CA ASN A 275 13.68 9.08 17.44
C ASN A 275 13.60 10.48 16.85
N ASP A 276 13.51 10.61 15.53
CA ASP A 276 13.44 11.93 14.86
C ASP A 276 12.02 12.30 14.44
N ALA A 277 11.05 11.39 14.63
CA ALA A 277 9.68 11.63 14.28
C ALA A 277 8.94 12.44 15.34
N LEU A 278 8.01 13.28 14.87
CA LEU A 278 7.18 14.14 15.70
C LEU A 278 5.72 13.93 15.33
N ILE A 279 4.86 13.75 16.32
CA ILE A 279 3.41 13.67 16.12
C ILE A 279 2.79 14.99 16.59
N ARG A 280 2.18 15.75 15.67
CA ARG A 280 1.40 16.96 15.98
C ARG A 280 -0.02 16.78 15.49
N ASN A 281 -1.01 16.99 16.36
CA ASN A 281 -2.43 16.86 16.03
C ASN A 281 -2.77 15.53 15.31
N ASN A 282 -2.21 14.41 15.78
CA ASN A 282 -2.32 13.07 15.17
C ASN A 282 -1.75 12.95 13.73
N THR A 283 -1.06 13.97 13.24
CA THR A 283 -0.32 13.90 11.98
C THR A 283 1.14 13.59 12.27
N LEU A 284 1.64 12.54 11.62
CA LEU A 284 3.03 12.12 11.74
C LEU A 284 3.92 12.96 10.81
N MET A 285 4.97 13.55 11.37
CA MET A 285 6.11 14.09 10.63
C MET A 285 7.32 13.20 10.88
N GLY A 286 7.91 12.64 9.83
CA GLY A 286 9.03 11.71 9.93
C GLY A 286 8.69 10.31 9.42
N LYS A 287 9.49 9.30 9.80
CA LYS A 287 9.34 7.93 9.31
C LYS A 287 8.17 7.21 10.03
N PRO A 288 7.30 6.46 9.30
CA PRO A 288 6.18 5.71 9.90
C PRO A 288 6.56 4.78 11.06
N THR A 289 7.70 4.09 10.95
CA THR A 289 8.21 3.18 12.00
C THR A 289 8.60 3.91 13.28
N GLU A 290 9.10 5.13 13.14
CA GLU A 290 9.51 5.96 14.26
C GLU A 290 8.31 6.61 14.93
N GLY A 291 7.34 7.05 14.13
CA GLY A 291 6.03 7.49 14.60
C GLY A 291 5.31 6.42 15.43
N ALA A 292 5.44 5.14 15.04
CA ALA A 292 4.86 4.02 15.80
C ALA A 292 5.42 3.93 17.23
N LEU A 293 6.72 4.21 17.42
CA LEU A 293 7.37 4.19 18.75
C LEU A 293 6.95 5.39 19.60
N ILE A 294 6.78 6.57 19.00
CA ILE A 294 6.23 7.74 19.71
C ILE A 294 4.77 7.48 20.11
N ALA A 295 3.97 6.90 19.22
CA ALA A 295 2.59 6.53 19.53
C ALA A 295 2.53 5.49 20.68
N LEU A 296 3.48 4.56 20.74
CA LEU A 296 3.61 3.65 21.88
C LEU A 296 3.88 4.39 23.20
N ALA A 297 4.82 5.33 23.20
CA ALA A 297 5.12 6.16 24.37
C ALA A 297 3.90 6.97 24.83
N MET A 298 3.16 7.55 23.88
CA MET A 298 1.91 8.26 24.12
C MET A 298 0.83 7.38 24.79
N LYS A 299 0.70 6.11 24.38
CA LYS A 299 -0.25 5.16 24.98
C LYS A 299 0.14 4.73 26.39
N MET A 300 1.44 4.68 26.69
CA MET A 300 1.93 4.43 28.05
C MET A 300 1.87 5.66 28.98
N GLY A 301 1.50 6.83 28.46
CA GLY A 301 1.53 8.09 29.23
C GLY A 301 2.95 8.59 29.50
N LEU A 302 3.89 8.21 28.64
CA LEU A 302 5.30 8.59 28.68
C LEU A 302 5.62 9.58 27.55
N ASP A 303 4.68 10.48 27.24
CA ASP A 303 4.89 11.53 26.26
C ASP A 303 5.83 12.62 26.79
N GLY A 304 6.69 13.15 25.92
CA GLY A 304 7.63 14.21 26.29
C GLY A 304 8.96 13.72 26.88
N LEU A 305 9.18 12.41 27.06
CA LEU A 305 10.47 11.83 27.50
C LEU A 305 11.67 12.35 26.70
N GLN A 306 11.48 12.66 25.42
CA GLN A 306 12.52 13.23 24.57
C GLN A 306 13.03 14.60 25.07
N GLU A 307 12.19 15.39 25.75
CA GLU A 307 12.55 16.73 26.27
C GLU A 307 13.40 16.68 27.54
N ASP A 308 13.33 15.55 28.26
CA ASP A 308 14.14 15.27 29.45
C ASP A 308 15.60 14.95 29.11
N TYR A 309 15.88 14.63 27.84
CA TYR A 309 17.20 14.27 27.35
C TYR A 309 17.77 15.33 26.41
N ILE A 310 19.03 15.71 26.64
CA ILE A 310 19.81 16.53 25.71
C ILE A 310 20.67 15.58 24.89
N ARG A 311 20.44 15.54 23.57
CA ARG A 311 21.26 14.77 22.63
C ARG A 311 22.58 15.49 22.38
N LYS A 312 23.71 14.83 22.69
CA LYS A 312 25.06 15.34 22.44
C LYS A 312 25.60 14.90 21.08
N ALA A 313 25.31 13.65 20.69
CA ALA A 313 25.74 13.10 19.41
C ALA A 313 24.65 12.21 18.83
N GLU A 314 24.48 12.28 17.52
CA GLU A 314 23.49 11.51 16.78
C GLU A 314 24.18 10.72 15.67
N TYR A 315 23.82 9.44 15.55
CA TYR A 315 24.23 8.54 14.49
C TYR A 315 22.98 8.16 13.71
N PRO A 316 22.69 8.85 12.59
CA PRO A 316 21.46 8.67 11.85
C PRO A 316 21.38 7.26 11.23
N PHE A 317 20.16 6.81 10.94
CA PHE A 317 19.94 5.54 10.27
C PHE A 317 20.54 5.53 8.86
N SER A 318 21.45 4.58 8.59
CA SER A 318 21.90 4.24 7.24
C SER A 318 21.45 2.81 6.87
N SER A 319 21.07 2.60 5.60
CA SER A 319 20.65 1.29 5.09
C SER A 319 21.78 0.25 5.11
N GLU A 320 23.05 0.68 5.03
CA GLU A 320 24.20 -0.20 5.14
C GLU A 320 24.38 -0.69 6.58
N GLN A 321 24.24 0.23 7.54
CA GLN A 321 24.41 -0.05 8.96
C GLN A 321 23.17 -0.73 9.57
N LYS A 322 21.97 -0.40 9.11
CA LYS A 322 20.67 -0.90 9.58
C LYS A 322 20.38 -0.60 11.07
N TRP A 323 21.00 0.42 11.64
CA TRP A 323 20.74 0.90 12.99
C TRP A 323 20.87 2.42 13.08
N MET A 324 20.34 2.99 14.16
CA MET A 324 20.42 4.39 14.56
C MET A 324 20.78 4.45 16.04
N ALA A 325 21.61 5.41 16.44
CA ALA A 325 21.93 5.61 17.85
C ALA A 325 22.03 7.09 18.21
N VAL A 326 21.73 7.41 19.46
CA VAL A 326 21.86 8.76 20.01
C VAL A 326 22.55 8.69 21.37
N LYS A 327 23.53 9.56 21.60
CA LYS A 327 24.16 9.76 22.91
C LYS A 327 23.50 10.94 23.60
N CYS A 328 22.98 10.70 24.79
CA CYS A 328 22.15 11.65 25.51
C CYS A 328 22.64 11.84 26.94
N VAL A 329 22.35 13.01 27.50
CA VAL A 329 22.53 13.31 28.92
C VAL A 329 21.22 13.82 29.47
N HIS A 330 20.90 13.44 30.72
CA HIS A 330 19.67 13.86 31.36
C HIS A 330 19.70 15.37 31.66
N ARG A 331 18.65 16.10 31.29
CA ARG A 331 18.58 17.56 31.40
C ARG A 331 18.53 18.03 32.85
N THR A 332 17.79 17.33 33.70
CA THR A 332 17.56 17.70 35.11
C THR A 332 18.49 17.00 36.10
N GLN A 333 19.26 15.98 35.67
CA GLN A 333 20.12 15.18 36.56
C GLN A 333 21.53 15.15 36.00
N GLN A 334 22.32 16.18 36.33
CA GLN A 334 23.71 16.33 35.86
C GLN A 334 24.66 15.23 36.37
N ASP A 335 24.31 14.55 37.47
CA ASP A 335 25.11 13.44 38.03
C ASP A 335 24.92 12.10 37.31
N LYS A 336 23.93 11.97 36.41
CA LYS A 336 23.76 10.73 35.65
C LYS A 336 24.79 10.65 34.52
N PRO A 337 25.47 9.50 34.34
CA PRO A 337 26.42 9.31 33.25
C PRO A 337 25.73 9.41 31.89
N GLU A 338 26.52 9.66 30.85
CA GLU A 338 26.01 9.66 29.48
C GLU A 338 25.39 8.30 29.12
N VAL A 339 24.27 8.33 28.42
CA VAL A 339 23.55 7.12 27.99
C VAL A 339 23.42 7.15 26.47
N CYS A 340 23.85 6.07 25.84
CA CYS A 340 23.65 5.78 24.44
C CYS A 340 22.40 4.91 24.27
N PHE A 341 21.45 5.39 23.47
CA PHE A 341 20.27 4.62 23.05
C PHE A 341 20.44 4.19 21.60
N MET A 342 20.12 2.93 21.28
CA MET A 342 20.28 2.35 19.96
C MET A 342 19.01 1.61 19.55
N LYS A 343 18.60 1.79 18.30
CA LYS A 343 17.51 1.02 17.67
C LYS A 343 17.93 0.53 16.29
N GLY A 344 17.44 -0.63 15.87
CA GLY A 344 17.77 -1.13 14.54
C GLY A 344 17.36 -2.58 14.29
N ALA A 345 17.93 -3.16 13.24
CA ALA A 345 17.83 -4.59 12.97
C ALA A 345 18.49 -5.40 14.09
N TYR A 346 17.82 -6.48 14.53
CA TYR A 346 18.30 -7.33 15.61
C TYR A 346 19.74 -7.80 15.40
N GLU A 347 20.07 -8.27 14.20
CA GLU A 347 21.38 -8.84 13.87
C GLU A 347 22.53 -7.84 14.03
N GLN A 348 22.23 -6.53 13.94
CA GLN A 348 23.22 -5.48 14.11
C GLN A 348 23.26 -4.98 15.54
N VAL A 349 22.11 -4.73 16.16
CA VAL A 349 22.03 -4.22 17.54
C VAL A 349 22.66 -5.21 18.52
N ILE A 350 22.38 -6.51 18.39
CA ILE A 350 22.89 -7.54 19.32
C ILE A 350 24.42 -7.65 19.33
N ARG A 351 25.10 -7.22 18.25
CA ARG A 351 26.57 -7.23 18.15
C ARG A 351 27.22 -6.19 19.06
N TYR A 352 26.52 -5.09 19.34
CA TYR A 352 26.98 -4.03 20.24
C TYR A 352 26.54 -4.27 21.69
N CYS A 353 25.79 -5.34 21.96
CA CYS A 353 25.29 -5.67 23.28
C CYS A 353 26.21 -6.67 24.01
N THR A 354 26.66 -6.29 25.20
CA THR A 354 27.44 -7.14 26.13
C THR A 354 26.58 -7.72 27.25
N SER A 355 25.48 -7.04 27.57
CA SER A 355 24.56 -7.38 28.64
C SER A 355 23.12 -7.37 28.15
N TYR A 356 22.20 -7.92 28.94
CA TYR A 356 20.75 -7.79 28.77
C TYR A 356 20.13 -7.30 30.08
N ASN A 357 18.99 -6.63 29.97
CA ASN A 357 18.24 -6.17 31.13
C ASN A 357 17.39 -7.31 31.69
N CYS A 358 17.31 -7.43 33.00
CA CYS A 358 16.45 -8.37 33.73
C CYS A 358 15.81 -7.63 34.90
N LYS A 359 14.52 -7.29 34.79
CA LYS A 359 13.73 -6.57 35.80
C LYS A 359 14.42 -5.29 36.33
N GLY A 360 15.14 -4.59 35.46
CA GLY A 360 15.89 -3.38 35.78
C GLY A 360 17.38 -3.59 36.07
N GLN A 361 17.83 -4.82 36.30
CA GLN A 361 19.25 -5.18 36.53
C GLN A 361 19.94 -5.57 35.23
N THR A 362 21.24 -5.26 35.10
CA THR A 362 22.06 -5.62 33.94
C THR A 362 22.79 -6.94 34.17
N LEU A 363 22.50 -7.96 33.36
CA LEU A 363 23.15 -9.29 33.41
C LEU A 363 23.98 -9.55 32.15
N PRO A 364 25.05 -10.36 32.21
CA PRO A 364 25.87 -10.66 31.04
C PRO A 364 25.09 -11.47 30.01
N LEU A 365 25.25 -11.13 28.73
CA LEU A 365 24.56 -11.80 27.63
C LEU A 365 25.27 -13.11 27.28
N VAL A 366 24.60 -14.25 27.49
CA VAL A 366 25.12 -15.59 27.14
C VAL A 366 24.49 -16.07 25.82
N GLN A 367 25.12 -17.05 25.17
CA GLN A 367 24.71 -17.58 23.87
C GLN A 367 23.27 -18.13 23.86
N GLN A 368 22.83 -18.75 24.95
CA GLN A 368 21.46 -19.29 25.08
C GLN A 368 20.39 -18.20 24.92
N GLN A 369 20.58 -17.02 25.51
CA GLN A 369 19.66 -15.89 25.38
C GLN A 369 19.66 -15.32 23.96
N ARG A 370 20.82 -15.27 23.30
CA ARG A 370 20.91 -14.84 21.90
C ARG A 370 20.10 -15.73 20.97
N GLU A 371 20.11 -17.03 21.21
CA GLU A 371 19.29 -18.00 20.46
C GLU A 371 17.81 -17.82 20.74
N GLN A 372 17.42 -17.60 22.00
CA GLN A 372 16.04 -17.31 22.37
C GLN A 372 15.51 -16.04 21.68
N TYR A 373 16.28 -14.95 21.69
CA TYR A 373 15.88 -13.69 21.05
C TYR A 373 15.82 -13.82 19.53
N GLN A 374 16.69 -14.62 18.92
CA GLN A 374 16.65 -14.92 17.49
C GLN A 374 15.40 -15.74 17.11
N GLN A 375 15.03 -16.71 17.93
CA GLN A 375 13.79 -17.48 17.75
C GLN A 375 12.57 -16.57 17.84
N GLU A 376 12.52 -15.70 18.84
CA GLU A 376 11.41 -14.78 19.01
C GLU A 376 11.31 -13.78 17.85
N LYS A 377 12.44 -13.22 17.41
CA LYS A 377 12.49 -12.36 16.21
C LYS A 377 11.92 -13.08 14.98
N THR A 378 12.20 -14.38 14.84
CA THR A 378 11.69 -15.19 13.72
C THR A 378 10.19 -15.45 13.87
N SER A 379 9.72 -15.75 15.08
CA SER A 379 8.29 -15.91 15.42
C SER A 379 7.50 -14.64 15.09
N MET A 380 7.95 -13.49 15.58
CA MET A 380 7.34 -12.19 15.29
C MET A 380 7.34 -11.85 13.79
N GLY A 381 8.44 -12.15 13.09
CA GLY A 381 8.53 -11.97 11.63
C GLY A 381 7.51 -12.83 10.87
N SER A 382 7.35 -14.10 11.28
CA SER A 382 6.35 -15.02 10.68
C SER A 382 4.91 -14.55 10.91
N ALA A 383 4.67 -13.81 11.99
CA ALA A 383 3.38 -13.16 12.26
C ALA A 383 3.15 -11.86 11.43
N GLY A 384 4.06 -11.54 10.50
CA GLY A 384 4.00 -10.36 9.64
C GLY A 384 4.44 -9.06 10.31
N LEU A 385 5.09 -9.14 11.47
CA LEU A 385 5.54 -7.98 12.22
C LEU A 385 6.93 -7.56 11.73
N ARG A 386 7.11 -6.26 11.48
CA ARG A 386 8.42 -5.65 11.34
C ARG A 386 9.05 -5.51 12.73
N VAL A 387 10.09 -6.31 12.98
CA VAL A 387 10.77 -6.36 14.28
C VAL A 387 11.90 -5.32 14.35
N LEU A 388 11.91 -4.53 15.42
CA LEU A 388 13.02 -3.63 15.79
C LEU A 388 13.60 -4.05 17.13
N ALA A 389 14.93 -4.09 17.22
CA ALA A 389 15.65 -4.29 18.47
C ALA A 389 16.03 -2.95 19.10
N LEU A 390 15.91 -2.87 20.42
CA LEU A 390 16.25 -1.69 21.22
C LEU A 390 17.29 -2.05 22.28
N ALA A 391 18.27 -1.17 22.45
CA ALA A 391 19.34 -1.31 23.42
C ALA A 391 19.72 0.04 24.03
N SER A 392 20.23 0.01 25.26
CA SER A 392 20.75 1.20 25.96
C SER A 392 22.00 0.84 26.75
N GLY A 393 22.96 1.75 26.85
CA GLY A 393 24.15 1.55 27.68
C GLY A 393 25.03 2.80 27.74
N PRO A 394 26.17 2.76 28.43
CA PRO A 394 27.06 3.92 28.53
C PRO A 394 27.69 4.29 27.18
N GLU A 395 28.15 3.29 26.42
CA GLU A 395 28.88 3.50 25.17
C GLU A 395 28.52 2.46 24.09
N LEU A 396 28.77 2.83 22.82
CA LEU A 396 28.66 1.91 21.68
C LEU A 396 29.62 0.74 21.87
N GLY A 397 29.08 -0.49 21.88
CA GLY A 397 29.85 -1.72 22.12
C GLY A 397 29.79 -2.24 23.55
N GLN A 398 29.21 -1.48 24.49
CA GLN A 398 28.88 -1.92 25.85
C GLN A 398 27.39 -1.72 26.14
N LEU A 399 26.54 -2.01 25.16
CA LEU A 399 25.11 -1.81 25.30
C LEU A 399 24.45 -2.97 26.07
N THR A 400 23.36 -2.65 26.75
CA THR A 400 22.43 -3.60 27.34
C THR A 400 21.25 -3.79 26.40
N PHE A 401 20.99 -5.02 25.98
CA PHE A 401 19.81 -5.38 25.21
C PHE A 401 18.54 -5.22 26.06
N LEU A 402 17.56 -4.46 25.56
CA LEU A 402 16.31 -4.17 26.28
C LEU A 402 15.15 -5.04 25.80
N GLY A 403 15.05 -5.29 24.49
CA GLY A 403 13.97 -6.06 23.93
C GLY A 403 13.73 -5.84 22.44
N LEU A 404 12.67 -6.46 21.95
CA LEU A 404 12.17 -6.39 20.59
C LEU A 404 10.79 -5.73 20.56
N VAL A 405 10.52 -4.99 19.49
CA VAL A 405 9.21 -4.36 19.25
C VAL A 405 8.73 -4.77 17.87
N GLY A 406 7.50 -5.29 17.81
CA GLY A 406 6.81 -5.69 16.58
C GLY A 406 5.89 -4.59 16.09
N ILE A 407 6.18 -4.09 14.90
CA ILE A 407 5.43 -3.02 14.23
C ILE A 407 4.72 -3.61 13.03
N ILE A 408 3.44 -3.29 12.85
CA ILE A 408 2.67 -3.71 11.68
C ILE A 408 1.81 -2.55 11.17
N ASP A 409 1.44 -2.60 9.90
CA ASP A 409 0.35 -1.79 9.37
C ASP A 409 -0.97 -2.54 9.62
N PRO A 410 -1.76 -2.16 10.65
CA PRO A 410 -2.90 -2.95 11.08
C PRO A 410 -4.07 -2.86 10.08
N PRO A 411 -4.89 -3.92 10.00
CA PRO A 411 -6.09 -3.90 9.19
C PRO A 411 -7.08 -2.85 9.71
N ARG A 412 -7.85 -2.26 8.80
CA ARG A 412 -8.87 -1.28 9.15
C ARG A 412 -10.03 -1.95 9.88
N THR A 413 -10.59 -1.26 10.86
CA THR A 413 -11.74 -1.72 11.65
C THR A 413 -12.93 -2.03 10.72
N GLY A 414 -13.55 -3.19 10.90
CA GLY A 414 -14.68 -3.67 10.07
C GLY A 414 -14.28 -4.37 8.76
N VAL A 415 -13.01 -4.33 8.33
CA VAL A 415 -12.58 -5.02 7.08
C VAL A 415 -12.71 -6.53 7.22
N LYS A 416 -12.33 -7.10 8.36
CA LYS A 416 -12.46 -8.54 8.62
C LYS A 416 -13.91 -9.01 8.49
N GLU A 417 -14.86 -8.26 9.05
CA GLU A 417 -16.30 -8.56 8.96
C GLU A 417 -16.82 -8.44 7.52
N ALA A 418 -16.40 -7.40 6.80
CA ALA A 418 -16.74 -7.22 5.39
C ALA A 418 -16.20 -8.36 4.52
N VAL A 419 -14.95 -8.77 4.73
CA VAL A 419 -14.32 -9.91 4.05
C VAL A 419 -15.12 -11.18 4.30
N THR A 420 -15.45 -11.50 5.56
CA THR A 420 -16.25 -12.68 5.89
C THR A 420 -17.62 -12.64 5.20
N THR A 421 -18.29 -11.48 5.23
CA THR A 421 -19.62 -11.31 4.61
C THR A 421 -19.58 -11.54 3.11
N LEU A 422 -18.55 -11.02 2.43
CA LEU A 422 -18.35 -11.18 0.99
C LEU A 422 -18.06 -12.63 0.62
N ILE A 423 -17.19 -13.31 1.37
CA ILE A 423 -16.88 -14.73 1.17
C ILE A 423 -18.14 -15.58 1.36
N THR A 424 -18.94 -15.32 2.40
CA THR A 424 -20.21 -16.03 2.63
C THR A 424 -21.26 -15.76 1.54
N SER A 425 -21.15 -14.63 0.85
CA SER A 425 -22.02 -14.27 -0.29
C SER A 425 -21.55 -14.88 -1.62
N GLY A 426 -20.45 -15.65 -1.63
CA GLY A 426 -19.89 -16.28 -2.82
C GLY A 426 -18.98 -15.35 -3.65
N VAL A 427 -18.57 -14.20 -3.10
CA VAL A 427 -17.64 -13.28 -3.76
C VAL A 427 -16.21 -13.64 -3.37
N ALA A 428 -15.37 -13.96 -4.35
CA ALA A 428 -13.95 -14.24 -4.12
C ALA A 428 -13.19 -12.93 -3.91
N ILE A 429 -12.27 -12.90 -2.94
CA ILE A 429 -11.41 -11.72 -2.69
C ILE A 429 -9.96 -12.11 -2.95
N LYS A 430 -9.25 -11.24 -3.67
CA LYS A 430 -7.83 -11.40 -4.00
C LYS A 430 -7.08 -10.18 -3.50
N MET A 431 -6.06 -10.40 -2.67
CA MET A 431 -5.17 -9.33 -2.20
C MET A 431 -4.02 -9.17 -3.20
N ILE A 432 -3.75 -7.94 -3.62
CA ILE A 432 -2.59 -7.60 -4.45
C ILE A 432 -1.77 -6.56 -3.70
N THR A 433 -0.47 -6.82 -3.50
CA THR A 433 0.41 -5.95 -2.69
C THR A 433 1.84 -5.93 -3.24
N GLY A 434 2.54 -4.83 -3.01
CA GLY A 434 4.00 -4.70 -3.26
C GLY A 434 4.87 -5.33 -2.16
N ASP A 435 4.30 -5.57 -0.98
CA ASP A 435 5.01 -6.15 0.18
C ASP A 435 5.63 -7.53 -0.08
N SER A 436 6.51 -7.96 0.83
CA SER A 436 7.07 -9.31 0.87
C SER A 436 5.99 -10.38 1.13
N GLN A 437 6.30 -11.62 0.73
CA GLN A 437 5.42 -12.77 0.91
C GLN A 437 4.97 -12.95 2.36
N GLU A 438 5.91 -12.88 3.31
CA GLU A 438 5.67 -13.09 4.74
C GLU A 438 4.63 -12.09 5.28
N THR A 439 4.80 -10.80 4.98
CA THR A 439 3.88 -9.75 5.41
C THR A 439 2.52 -9.89 4.73
N ALA A 440 2.51 -10.17 3.43
CA ALA A 440 1.28 -10.33 2.65
C ALA A 440 0.44 -11.50 3.16
N VAL A 441 1.06 -12.67 3.37
CA VAL A 441 0.40 -13.88 3.89
C VAL A 441 -0.08 -13.69 5.32
N ALA A 442 0.71 -13.04 6.17
CA ALA A 442 0.31 -12.76 7.55
C ALA A 442 -0.92 -11.84 7.64
N ILE A 443 -0.94 -10.74 6.87
CA ILE A 443 -2.10 -9.84 6.82
C ILE A 443 -3.32 -10.55 6.22
N ALA A 444 -3.14 -11.30 5.14
CA ALA A 444 -4.22 -12.06 4.52
C ALA A 444 -4.79 -13.13 5.46
N SER A 445 -3.96 -13.81 6.25
CA SER A 445 -4.39 -14.78 7.26
C SER A 445 -5.18 -14.10 8.38
N ARG A 446 -4.74 -12.93 8.87
CA ARG A 446 -5.48 -12.14 9.89
C ARG A 446 -6.86 -11.67 9.41
N LEU A 447 -6.97 -11.35 8.13
CA LEU A 447 -8.22 -10.95 7.48
C LEU A 447 -9.13 -12.14 7.12
N GLY A 448 -8.66 -13.38 7.24
CA GLY A 448 -9.41 -14.58 6.83
C GLY A 448 -9.41 -14.83 5.32
N LEU A 449 -8.52 -14.18 4.58
CA LEU A 449 -8.36 -14.34 3.12
C LEU A 449 -7.48 -15.53 2.74
N TYR A 450 -6.56 -15.91 3.62
CA TYR A 450 -5.58 -16.95 3.34
C TYR A 450 -5.83 -18.19 4.21
N SER A 451 -5.89 -19.35 3.56
CA SER A 451 -5.98 -20.66 4.21
C SER A 451 -4.81 -21.52 3.78
N LYS A 452 -4.54 -22.64 4.49
CA LYS A 452 -3.44 -23.56 4.14
C LYS A 452 -3.50 -24.12 2.71
N ASN A 453 -4.67 -24.11 2.10
CA ASN A 453 -4.90 -24.56 0.72
C ASN A 453 -4.80 -23.42 -0.33
N SER A 454 -4.66 -22.18 0.12
CA SER A 454 -4.54 -21.01 -0.74
C SER A 454 -3.09 -20.85 -1.21
N GLN A 455 -2.91 -20.43 -2.47
CA GLN A 455 -1.59 -20.14 -3.02
C GLN A 455 -1.29 -18.62 -2.96
N ALA A 456 0.00 -18.29 -2.82
CA ALA A 456 0.52 -16.94 -2.96
C ALA A 456 1.57 -16.93 -4.08
N ILE A 457 1.52 -15.94 -4.97
CA ILE A 457 2.37 -15.83 -6.17
C ILE A 457 3.11 -14.49 -6.16
N SER A 458 4.39 -14.50 -6.54
CA SER A 458 5.21 -13.29 -6.67
C SER A 458 4.96 -12.53 -7.97
N GLY A 459 5.29 -11.24 -8.01
CA GLY A 459 5.30 -10.46 -9.24
C GLY A 459 6.17 -11.09 -10.33
N GLU A 460 7.37 -11.56 -9.98
CA GLU A 460 8.32 -12.19 -10.89
C GLU A 460 7.73 -13.46 -11.54
N GLU A 461 7.07 -14.33 -10.76
CA GLU A 461 6.37 -15.51 -11.27
C GLU A 461 5.23 -15.15 -12.24
N ILE A 462 4.57 -14.00 -12.05
CA ILE A 462 3.50 -13.56 -12.96
C ILE A 462 4.07 -13.15 -14.32
N ASP A 463 5.29 -12.61 -14.36
CA ASP A 463 5.92 -12.17 -15.61
C ASP A 463 6.28 -13.35 -16.51
N ASP A 464 6.70 -14.47 -15.92
CA ASP A 464 7.02 -15.71 -16.64
C ASP A 464 5.78 -16.43 -17.18
N LEU A 465 4.60 -16.17 -16.61
CA LEU A 465 3.35 -16.84 -16.99
C LEU A 465 2.63 -16.12 -18.12
N ASP A 466 2.14 -16.88 -19.11
CA ASP A 466 1.24 -16.34 -20.13
C ASP A 466 -0.19 -16.18 -19.59
N ILE A 467 -1.00 -15.34 -20.23
CA ILE A 467 -2.38 -15.00 -19.78
C ILE A 467 -3.24 -16.25 -19.62
N GLN A 468 -3.11 -17.23 -20.52
CA GLN A 468 -3.85 -18.49 -20.43
C GLN A 468 -3.46 -19.33 -19.21
N GLN A 469 -2.17 -19.38 -18.88
CA GLN A 469 -1.66 -20.09 -17.71
C GLN A 469 -2.08 -19.37 -16.42
N LEU A 470 -1.99 -18.04 -16.41
CA LEU A 470 -2.44 -17.21 -15.30
C LEU A 470 -3.93 -17.41 -15.03
N SER A 471 -4.79 -17.46 -16.05
CA SER A 471 -6.23 -17.70 -15.91
C SER A 471 -6.56 -19.02 -15.19
N GLN A 472 -5.76 -20.08 -15.41
CA GLN A 472 -5.96 -21.38 -14.75
C GLN A 472 -5.56 -21.37 -13.27
N ILE A 473 -4.55 -20.56 -12.92
CA ILE A 473 -3.99 -20.51 -11.57
C ILE A 473 -4.72 -19.48 -10.70
N THR A 474 -5.15 -18.35 -11.28
CA THR A 474 -5.80 -17.23 -10.59
C THR A 474 -6.89 -17.67 -9.62
N PRO A 475 -7.83 -18.60 -9.93
CA PRO A 475 -8.86 -19.03 -8.99
C PRO A 475 -8.32 -19.58 -7.65
N LYS A 476 -7.15 -20.23 -7.66
CA LYS A 476 -6.52 -20.84 -6.46
C LYS A 476 -5.68 -19.85 -5.66
N VAL A 477 -5.31 -18.73 -6.27
CA VAL A 477 -4.45 -17.71 -5.66
C VAL A 477 -5.29 -16.72 -4.86
N ALA A 478 -4.91 -16.53 -3.61
CA ALA A 478 -5.54 -15.55 -2.71
C ALA A 478 -4.71 -14.27 -2.59
N VAL A 479 -3.38 -14.37 -2.73
CA VAL A 479 -2.44 -13.28 -2.47
C VAL A 479 -1.42 -13.18 -3.60
N PHE A 480 -1.29 -11.98 -4.17
CA PHE A 480 -0.21 -11.61 -5.07
C PHE A 480 0.70 -10.61 -4.34
N TYR A 481 1.98 -10.93 -4.22
CA TYR A 481 2.97 -10.13 -3.48
C TYR A 481 4.07 -9.63 -4.42
N ARG A 482 4.78 -8.56 -4.05
CA ARG A 482 5.70 -7.82 -4.94
C ARG A 482 5.09 -7.48 -6.31
N ALA A 483 3.79 -7.17 -6.35
CA ALA A 483 3.08 -6.91 -7.60
C ALA A 483 3.22 -5.46 -8.07
N SER A 484 3.67 -5.25 -9.31
CA SER A 484 3.75 -3.94 -9.96
C SER A 484 2.37 -3.48 -10.49
N PRO A 485 2.19 -2.21 -10.87
CA PRO A 485 0.98 -1.75 -11.55
C PRO A 485 0.67 -2.53 -12.83
N ARG A 486 1.70 -3.00 -13.55
CA ARG A 486 1.55 -3.83 -14.75
C ARG A 486 0.95 -5.19 -14.39
N HIS A 487 1.41 -5.79 -13.29
CA HIS A 487 0.87 -7.06 -12.80
C HIS A 487 -0.59 -6.91 -12.37
N LYS A 488 -0.96 -5.78 -11.73
CA LYS A 488 -2.36 -5.48 -11.37
C LYS A 488 -3.28 -5.53 -12.60
N LEU A 489 -2.88 -4.90 -13.71
CA LEU A 489 -3.65 -4.95 -14.96
C LEU A 489 -3.71 -6.37 -15.54
N LYS A 490 -2.57 -7.09 -15.56
CA LYS A 490 -2.49 -8.48 -16.06
C LYS A 490 -3.35 -9.46 -15.26
N ILE A 491 -3.51 -9.26 -13.95
CA ILE A 491 -4.37 -10.07 -13.07
C ILE A 491 -5.86 -9.77 -13.29
N ILE A 492 -6.21 -8.52 -13.61
CA ILE A 492 -7.60 -8.10 -13.83
C ILE A 492 -8.12 -8.59 -15.19
N LYS A 493 -7.24 -8.65 -16.20
CA LYS A 493 -7.49 -9.26 -17.51
C LYS A 493 -7.60 -10.77 -17.39
#